data_AF-A0A960TR21-F1
#
_entry.id   AF-A0A960TR21-F1
#
_cell.length_a   1.000
_cell.length_b   1.000
_cell.length_c   1.000
_cell.angle_alpha   90.00
_cell.angle_beta   90.00
_cell.angle_gamma   90.00
#
_symmetry.space_group_name_H-M   'P 1'
#
loop_
_entity.id
_entity.type
_entity.pdbx_description
1 polymer ?
#
loop_
_entity_poly.entity_id
_entity_poly.type
_entity_poly.pdbx_seq_one_letter_code
_entity_poly.pdbx_strand_id
1 'polypeptide(L)'
;MKTTDIRTLTPVLLLALALLAAGAAAADDLELGTISHWFQPAVFTHGDHADMLDCATCHHVGGEDDPGLCSDCHMADYDPADPTMPTLNHAYHRNCVGCHQEMGAPVACTDCHERGKLPAGPELGSFPVR
;
A
#
# COMPACT_ATOMS: atom_id res chain seq x y z
N MET A 1 -52.55 -1.13 28.55
CA MET A 1 -51.16 -1.64 28.62
C MET A 1 -51.02 -2.70 27.54
N LYS A 2 -50.39 -2.39 26.40
CA LYS A 2 -50.28 -3.33 25.27
C LYS A 2 -49.10 -4.26 25.55
N THR A 3 -49.37 -5.54 25.79
CA THR A 3 -48.35 -6.55 26.06
C THR A 3 -47.60 -6.85 24.76
N THR A 4 -46.35 -6.40 24.67
CA THR A 4 -45.47 -6.70 23.54
C THR A 4 -45.12 -8.19 23.55
N ASP A 5 -45.57 -8.92 22.54
CA ASP A 5 -45.41 -10.37 22.45
C ASP A 5 -43.97 -10.73 22.04
N ILE A 6 -43.29 -11.50 22.88
CA ILE A 6 -41.87 -11.86 22.72
C ILE A 6 -41.60 -12.60 21.41
N ARG A 7 -42.63 -13.23 20.83
CA ARG A 7 -42.56 -13.94 19.54
C ARG A 7 -42.44 -13.01 18.33
N THR A 8 -42.82 -11.75 18.48
CA THR A 8 -42.65 -10.72 17.44
C THR A 8 -41.29 -10.03 17.51
N LEU A 9 -40.60 -10.12 18.65
CA LEU A 9 -39.27 -9.53 18.88
C LEU A 9 -38.13 -10.44 18.37
N THR A 10 -38.28 -11.75 18.43
CA THR A 10 -37.26 -12.72 17.98
C THR A 10 -36.87 -12.63 16.50
N PRO A 11 -37.79 -12.56 15.51
CA PRO A 11 -37.39 -12.45 14.11
C PRO A 11 -36.79 -11.08 13.78
N VAL A 12 -37.25 -10.00 14.43
CA VAL A 12 -36.72 -8.64 14.26
C VAL A 12 -35.31 -8.54 14.83
N LEU A 13 -35.06 -9.18 15.98
CA LEU A 13 -33.74 -9.21 16.62
C LEU A 13 -32.74 -10.08 15.83
N LEU A 14 -33.16 -11.21 15.28
CA LEU A 14 -32.32 -12.06 14.42
C LEU A 14 -31.97 -11.38 13.10
N LEU A 15 -32.93 -10.67 12.49
CA LEU A 15 -32.69 -9.92 11.26
C LEU A 15 -31.75 -8.72 11.51
N ALA A 16 -31.90 -8.03 12.65
CA ALA A 16 -30.99 -6.95 13.05
C ALA A 16 -29.56 -7.45 13.32
N LEU A 17 -29.40 -8.63 13.94
CA LEU A 17 -28.08 -9.21 14.22
C LEU A 17 -27.35 -9.66 12.94
N ALA A 18 -28.09 -10.15 11.93
CA ALA A 18 -27.52 -10.53 10.64
C ALA A 18 -27.00 -9.33 9.82
N LEU A 19 -27.60 -8.15 9.97
CA LEU A 19 -27.17 -6.92 9.30
C LEU A 19 -25.88 -6.33 9.88
N LEU A 20 -25.51 -6.66 11.12
CA LEU A 20 -24.27 -6.20 11.78
C LEU A 20 -23.03 -7.01 11.37
N ALA A 21 -23.19 -8.22 10.83
CA ALA A 21 -22.07 -9.12 10.52
C ALA A 21 -21.43 -8.90 9.13
N ALA A 22 -22.02 -8.05 8.27
CA ALA A 22 -21.62 -7.93 6.87
C ALA A 22 -20.61 -6.80 6.57
N GLY A 23 -19.95 -6.23 7.59
CA GLY A 23 -19.37 -4.88 7.48
C GLY A 23 -17.85 -4.69 7.60
N ALA A 24 -16.98 -5.70 7.73
CA ALA A 24 -15.59 -5.41 8.14
C ALA A 24 -14.47 -6.34 7.63
N ALA A 25 -14.54 -6.89 6.41
CA ALA A 25 -13.40 -7.63 5.85
C ALA A 25 -13.33 -7.49 4.33
N ALA A 26 -12.89 -6.33 3.85
CA ALA A 26 -12.45 -6.15 2.47
C ALA A 26 -11.70 -4.82 2.34
N ALA A 27 -10.37 -4.88 2.50
CA ALA A 27 -9.33 -4.22 1.69
C ALA A 27 -8.12 -3.86 2.56
N ASP A 28 -7.19 -4.80 2.73
CA ASP A 28 -5.82 -4.54 3.21
C ASP A 28 -4.92 -3.99 2.09
N ASP A 29 -5.54 -3.47 1.02
CA ASP A 29 -4.88 -2.93 -0.15
C ASP A 29 -4.59 -1.45 0.06
N LEU A 30 -3.31 -1.10 0.00
CA LEU A 30 -2.79 0.25 0.15
C LEU A 30 -2.39 0.81 -1.21
N GLU A 31 -2.64 2.10 -1.42
CA GLU A 31 -2.12 2.83 -2.57
C GLU A 31 -0.85 3.61 -2.18
N LEU A 32 0.30 3.21 -2.72
CA LEU A 32 1.58 3.89 -2.50
C LEU A 32 1.69 5.10 -3.44
N GLY A 33 1.04 6.19 -3.05
CA GLY A 33 0.81 7.38 -3.88
C GLY A 33 1.85 8.52 -3.75
N THR A 34 2.76 8.46 -2.78
CA THR A 34 3.60 9.61 -2.38
C THR A 34 4.47 10.17 -3.52
N ILE A 35 4.81 9.35 -4.52
CA ILE A 35 5.68 9.72 -5.66
C ILE A 35 5.05 9.43 -7.02
N SER A 36 3.72 9.47 -7.13
CA SER A 36 2.96 9.11 -8.34
C SER A 36 2.90 10.22 -9.40
N HIS A 37 4.07 10.57 -9.96
CA HIS A 37 4.16 11.58 -11.03
C HIS A 37 4.12 10.96 -12.43
N TRP A 38 4.94 9.93 -12.69
CA TRP A 38 5.06 9.27 -14.00
C TRP A 38 4.24 7.97 -14.11
N PHE A 39 3.94 7.37 -12.97
CA PHE A 39 3.14 6.17 -12.81
C PHE A 39 1.95 6.47 -11.91
N GLN A 40 0.87 5.71 -12.07
CA GLN A 40 -0.20 5.70 -11.07
C GLN A 40 0.33 5.18 -9.73
N PRO A 41 -0.36 5.43 -8.60
CA PRO A 41 -0.03 4.79 -7.33
C PRO A 41 0.13 3.28 -7.50
N ALA A 42 1.12 2.70 -6.81
CA ALA A 42 1.24 1.25 -6.76
C ALA A 42 0.18 0.69 -5.82
N VAL A 43 -0.57 -0.30 -6.29
CA VAL A 43 -1.49 -1.05 -5.43
C VAL A 43 -0.65 -2.10 -4.69
N PHE A 44 -0.70 -2.06 -3.38
CA PHE A 44 0.07 -2.94 -2.51
C PHE A 44 -0.87 -3.71 -1.59
N THR A 45 -0.92 -5.03 -1.75
CA THR A 45 -1.73 -5.91 -0.91
C THR A 45 -1.01 -6.18 0.41
N HIS A 46 -1.07 -5.22 1.34
CA HIS A 46 -0.29 -5.27 2.58
C HIS A 46 -0.64 -6.50 3.42
N GLY A 47 -1.92 -6.89 3.46
CA GLY A 47 -2.38 -8.10 4.17
C GLY A 47 -1.70 -9.37 3.66
N ASP A 48 -1.70 -9.59 2.34
CA ASP A 48 -1.06 -10.78 1.75
C ASP A 48 0.44 -10.85 2.10
N HIS A 49 1.14 -9.71 2.09
CA HIS A 49 2.56 -9.67 2.43
C HIS A 49 2.80 -9.88 3.92
N ALA A 50 1.96 -9.31 4.79
CA ALA A 50 2.05 -9.47 6.24
C ALA A 50 1.75 -10.92 6.69
N ASP A 51 0.94 -11.67 5.93
CA ASP A 51 0.70 -13.09 6.19
C ASP A 51 1.92 -13.98 5.87
N MET A 52 2.86 -13.49 5.05
CA MET A 52 4.02 -14.24 4.59
C MET A 52 5.34 -13.78 5.23
N LEU A 53 5.42 -12.53 5.70
CA LEU A 53 6.66 -11.86 6.10
C LEU A 53 6.51 -11.19 7.46
N ASP A 54 7.61 -11.14 8.22
CA ASP A 54 7.66 -10.36 9.46
C ASP A 54 7.57 -8.86 9.15
N CYS A 55 6.90 -8.08 10.00
CA CYS A 55 6.72 -6.63 9.83
C CYS A 55 8.06 -5.89 9.65
N ALA A 56 9.09 -6.32 10.38
CA ALA A 56 10.44 -5.77 10.33
C ALA A 56 11.18 -6.03 8.99
N THR A 57 10.65 -6.90 8.12
CA THR A 57 11.19 -7.10 6.76
C THR A 57 11.11 -5.81 5.95
N CYS A 58 9.99 -5.09 6.05
CA CYS A 58 9.76 -3.83 5.36
C CYS A 58 9.91 -2.63 6.31
N HIS A 59 9.28 -2.70 7.49
CA HIS A 59 9.39 -1.69 8.53
C HIS A 59 10.68 -1.91 9.34
N HIS A 60 11.81 -1.85 8.66
CA HIS A 60 13.12 -2.27 9.16
C HIS A 60 13.69 -1.44 10.32
N VAL A 61 12.99 -0.36 10.72
CA VAL A 61 13.37 0.47 11.87
C VAL A 61 12.49 0.18 13.08
N GLY A 62 11.17 0.34 12.97
CA GLY A 62 10.26 0.19 14.11
C GLY A 62 9.39 -1.08 14.11
N GLY A 63 9.47 -1.90 13.06
CA GLY A 63 8.79 -3.19 12.99
C GLY A 63 7.28 -3.09 13.16
N GLU A 64 6.69 -4.02 13.92
CA GLU A 64 5.27 -4.01 14.26
C GLU A 64 4.91 -2.92 15.29
N ASP A 65 5.84 -2.58 16.17
CA ASP A 65 5.60 -1.65 17.28
C ASP A 65 5.49 -0.18 16.80
N ASP A 66 6.24 0.18 15.76
CA ASP A 66 6.26 1.53 15.18
C ASP A 66 6.60 1.51 13.68
N PRO A 67 5.69 1.01 12.82
CA PRO A 67 6.00 0.81 11.40
C PRO A 67 6.39 2.10 10.66
N GLY A 68 5.79 3.24 11.03
CA GLY A 68 6.01 4.53 10.37
C GLY A 68 5.71 4.53 8.86
N LEU A 69 5.88 5.68 8.20
CA LEU A 69 5.88 5.73 6.73
C LEU A 69 7.31 5.72 6.21
N CYS A 70 7.52 5.06 5.07
CA CYS A 70 8.81 5.11 4.39
C CYS A 70 9.23 6.57 4.11
N SER A 71 8.26 7.42 3.78
CA SER A 71 8.47 8.85 3.49
C SER A 71 8.84 9.72 4.69
N ASP A 72 8.77 9.19 5.91
CA ASP A 72 9.20 9.92 7.10
C ASP A 72 10.73 10.03 7.17
N CYS A 73 11.43 9.07 6.56
CA CYS A 73 12.90 9.02 6.50
C CYS A 73 13.44 9.07 5.06
N HIS A 74 12.80 8.39 4.11
CA HIS A 74 13.20 8.35 2.72
C HIS A 74 12.50 9.43 1.91
N MET A 75 13.23 10.49 1.57
CA MET A 75 12.69 11.62 0.82
C MET A 75 12.57 11.30 -0.67
N ALA A 76 11.65 11.99 -1.36
CA ALA A 76 11.47 11.83 -2.81
C ALA A 76 12.73 12.24 -3.59
N ASP A 77 13.37 13.32 -3.16
CA ASP A 77 14.57 13.87 -3.78
C ASP A 77 15.85 13.38 -3.11
N TYR A 78 16.93 13.31 -3.89
CA TYR A 78 18.26 12.97 -3.40
C TYR A 78 18.84 14.13 -2.56
N ASP A 79 19.36 13.80 -1.38
CA ASP A 79 20.09 14.75 -0.53
C ASP A 79 21.61 14.54 -0.65
N PRO A 80 22.37 15.50 -1.22
CA PRO A 80 23.82 15.41 -1.28
C PRO A 80 24.51 15.45 0.10
N ALA A 81 23.82 15.90 1.17
CA ALA A 81 24.35 15.89 2.53
C ALA A 81 24.30 14.50 3.17
N ASP A 82 23.41 13.62 2.72
CA ASP A 82 23.36 12.20 3.10
C ASP A 82 23.28 11.31 1.84
N PRO A 83 24.41 11.11 1.15
CA PRO A 83 24.45 10.35 -0.11
C PRO A 83 24.16 8.85 0.09
N THR A 84 24.12 8.37 1.33
CA THR A 84 23.88 6.97 1.65
C THR A 84 22.40 6.66 1.86
N MET A 85 21.58 7.68 2.13
CA MET A 85 20.15 7.54 2.28
C MET A 85 19.50 7.31 0.91
N PRO A 86 18.84 6.16 0.68
CA PRO A 86 18.07 5.96 -0.53
C PRO A 86 16.92 6.95 -0.62
N THR A 87 16.64 7.44 -1.83
CA THR A 87 15.38 8.14 -2.09
C THR A 87 14.21 7.19 -1.92
N LEU A 88 13.01 7.73 -1.73
CA LEU A 88 11.78 6.95 -1.58
C LEU A 88 11.55 5.99 -2.76
N ASN A 89 11.84 6.44 -3.99
CA ASN A 89 11.77 5.60 -5.17
C ASN A 89 12.72 4.41 -5.10
N HIS A 90 13.98 4.65 -4.70
CA HIS A 90 14.96 3.58 -4.55
C HIS A 90 14.64 2.65 -3.39
N ALA A 91 14.11 3.16 -2.28
CA ALA A 91 13.69 2.37 -1.13
C ALA A 91 12.59 1.36 -1.53
N TYR A 92 11.53 1.83 -2.22
CA TYR A 92 10.50 0.95 -2.74
C TYR A 92 11.05 -0.09 -3.72
N HIS A 93 11.80 0.33 -4.74
CA HIS A 93 12.30 -0.62 -5.73
C HIS A 93 13.28 -1.64 -5.16
N ARG A 94 14.17 -1.25 -4.25
CA ARG A 94 15.09 -2.19 -3.60
C ARG A 94 14.34 -3.22 -2.75
N ASN A 95 13.30 -2.80 -2.03
CA ASN A 95 12.56 -3.69 -1.17
C ASN A 95 11.64 -4.62 -1.97
N CYS A 96 10.72 -4.04 -2.76
CA CYS A 96 9.70 -4.80 -3.48
C CYS A 96 10.32 -5.65 -4.61
N VAL A 97 11.08 -5.01 -5.51
CA VAL A 97 11.65 -5.72 -6.68
C VAL A 97 12.77 -6.67 -6.25
N GLY A 98 13.56 -6.31 -5.24
CA GLY A 98 14.62 -7.17 -4.70
C GLY A 98 14.06 -8.51 -4.19
N CYS A 99 13.08 -8.46 -3.29
CA CYS A 99 12.43 -9.66 -2.77
C CYS A 99 11.71 -10.45 -3.88
N HIS A 100 11.01 -9.76 -4.78
CA HIS A 100 10.31 -10.43 -5.89
C HIS A 100 11.27 -11.15 -6.85
N GLN A 101 12.46 -10.60 -7.10
CA GLN A 101 13.48 -11.27 -7.91
C GLN A 101 13.95 -12.58 -7.27
N GLU A 102 14.14 -12.59 -5.96
CA GLU A 102 14.58 -13.78 -5.21
C GLU A 102 13.50 -14.88 -5.20
N MET A 103 12.23 -14.49 -5.14
CA MET A 103 11.10 -15.42 -5.06
C MET A 103 10.48 -15.80 -6.43
N GLY A 104 10.92 -15.16 -7.52
CA GLY A 104 10.29 -15.33 -8.83
C GLY A 104 8.89 -14.71 -8.93
N ALA A 105 8.64 -13.65 -8.18
CA ALA A 105 7.42 -12.85 -8.19
C ALA A 105 7.47 -11.75 -9.28
N PRO A 106 6.41 -10.95 -9.46
CA PRO A 106 6.34 -9.92 -10.51
C PRO A 106 7.42 -8.84 -10.35
N VAL A 107 8.10 -8.49 -11.45
CA VAL A 107 9.24 -7.55 -11.43
C VAL A 107 9.21 -6.54 -12.57
N ALA A 108 8.25 -6.64 -13.51
CA ALA A 108 8.12 -5.66 -14.55
C ALA A 108 7.51 -4.37 -13.98
N CYS A 109 7.87 -3.23 -14.56
CA CYS A 109 7.49 -1.92 -14.03
C CYS A 109 5.97 -1.75 -13.87
N THR A 110 5.19 -2.38 -14.76
CA THR A 110 3.73 -2.29 -14.77
C THR A 110 3.03 -3.39 -14.00
N ASP A 111 3.77 -4.30 -13.37
CA ASP A 111 3.16 -5.36 -12.55
C ASP A 111 2.68 -4.81 -11.20
N CYS A 112 3.33 -3.76 -10.69
CA CYS A 112 3.00 -3.16 -9.39
C CYS A 112 2.26 -1.82 -9.52
N HIS A 113 2.53 -1.05 -10.58
CA HIS A 113 1.90 0.26 -10.81
C HIS A 113 1.74 0.57 -12.29
N GLU A 114 0.55 0.99 -12.69
CA GLU A 114 0.28 1.28 -14.09
C GLU A 114 1.03 2.52 -14.59
N ARG A 115 1.37 2.53 -15.88
CA ARG A 115 1.91 3.73 -16.52
C ARG A 115 0.89 4.87 -16.37
N GLY A 116 1.32 5.96 -15.75
CA GLY A 116 0.49 7.13 -15.61
C GLY A 116 0.27 7.78 -16.97
N LYS A 117 -0.77 8.62 -17.08
CA LYS A 117 -0.81 9.58 -18.17
C LYS A 117 0.37 10.52 -17.94
N LEU A 118 1.38 10.46 -18.81
CA LEU A 118 2.43 11.47 -18.82
C LEU A 118 1.75 12.84 -18.74
N PRO A 119 2.09 13.73 -17.78
CA PRO A 119 1.65 15.11 -17.90
C PRO A 119 2.09 15.59 -19.29
N ALA A 120 1.25 16.38 -19.97
CA ALA A 120 1.58 16.93 -21.28
C ALA A 120 2.90 17.70 -21.17
N GLY A 121 3.98 17.02 -21.51
CA GLY A 121 5.36 17.40 -21.28
C GLY A 121 6.19 16.82 -22.41
N PRO A 122 7.35 17.43 -22.70
CA PRO A 122 8.13 17.06 -23.86
C PRO A 122 8.51 15.58 -23.76
N GLU A 123 8.38 14.88 -24.88
CA GLU A 123 8.41 13.41 -24.96
C GLU A 123 9.60 12.81 -24.20
N LEU A 124 9.39 11.65 -23.58
CA LEU A 124 10.42 10.91 -22.84
C LEU A 124 11.65 10.71 -23.75
N GLY A 125 12.70 11.51 -23.53
CA GLY A 125 13.84 11.67 -24.47
C GLY A 125 14.24 13.13 -24.75
N SER A 126 13.44 14.10 -24.29
CA SER A 126 13.69 15.54 -24.49
C SER A 126 14.49 16.20 -23.36
N PHE A 127 14.82 15.46 -22.31
CA PHE A 127 15.67 16.00 -21.25
C PHE A 127 17.11 16.10 -21.76
N PRO A 128 17.73 17.29 -21.75
CA PRO A 128 19.16 17.38 -22.00
C PRO A 128 19.84 16.57 -20.90
N VAL A 129 20.49 15.47 -21.29
CA VAL A 129 21.55 14.86 -20.49
C VAL A 129 22.56 15.97 -20.21
N ARG A 130 22.57 16.47 -18.98
CA ARG A 130 23.72 17.21 -18.44
C ARG A 130 24.69 16.20 -17.85
#